data_AF-A0A521WLA3-F1
#
_entry.id   AF-A0A521WLA3-F1
#
_cell.length_a   1.000
_cell.length_b   1.000
_cell.length_c   1.000
_cell.angle_alpha   90.00
_cell.angle_beta   90.00
_cell.angle_gamma   90.00
#
_symmetry.space_group_name_H-M   'P 1'
#
loop_
_entity.id
_entity.type
_entity.pdbx_description
1 polymer ?
#
loop_
_entity_poly.entity_id
_entity_poly.type
_entity_poly.pdbx_seq_one_letter_code
_entity_poly.pdbx_strand_id
1 'polypeptide(L)'
;MKVFKNLLRKPNTSFWRGFTNYWSVAVYTLVVWDFITNNMLSPIVGPVAAVYVVILTIYSAEKEFERWQDYHTKRHPGEVYVAIWTVLFFSILLATLFFDKPYRMPSEIISTYIAVLGILALTKKSKALYQEKCPSSELHESAQK
;
A
#
# COMPACT_ATOMS: atom_id res chain seq x y z
N MET A 1 -5.73 -1.19 -35.90
CA MET A 1 -5.44 -2.12 -34.78
C MET A 1 -3.94 -2.18 -34.38
N LYS A 2 -3.16 -1.09 -34.53
CA LYS A 2 -1.75 -0.99 -34.04
C LYS A 2 -1.59 -0.11 -32.80
N VAL A 3 -2.57 0.77 -32.52
CA VAL A 3 -2.53 1.73 -31.40
C VAL A 3 -2.65 1.04 -30.04
N PHE A 4 -3.40 -0.06 -29.96
CA PHE A 4 -3.64 -0.77 -28.69
C PHE A 4 -2.42 -1.56 -28.18
N LYS A 5 -1.47 -1.93 -29.05
CA LYS A 5 -0.26 -2.66 -28.64
C LYS A 5 0.75 -1.78 -27.90
N ASN A 6 0.74 -0.47 -28.12
CA ASN A 6 1.63 0.46 -27.41
C ASN A 6 1.11 0.86 -26.01
N LEU A 7 -0.15 0.55 -25.69
CA LEU A 7 -0.74 0.75 -24.35
C LEU A 7 -0.32 -0.33 -23.35
N LEU A 8 0.18 -1.49 -23.84
CA LEU A 8 0.71 -2.57 -23.01
C LEU A 8 2.24 -2.50 -22.92
N ARG A 9 2.79 -1.29 -22.71
CA ARG A 9 4.18 -1.16 -22.30
C ARG A 9 4.29 -1.77 -20.91
N LYS A 10 5.07 -2.85 -20.76
CA LYS A 10 5.39 -3.47 -19.47
C LYS A 10 5.65 -2.34 -18.46
N PRO A 11 4.78 -2.13 -17.46
CA PRO A 11 5.01 -1.06 -16.51
C PRO A 11 6.36 -1.29 -15.86
N ASN A 12 7.14 -0.22 -15.73
CA ASN A 12 8.41 -0.31 -15.04
C ASN A 12 8.10 -0.51 -13.57
N THR A 13 7.97 -1.76 -13.14
CA THR A 13 7.66 -2.16 -11.76
C THR A 13 8.63 -1.54 -10.74
N SER A 14 9.84 -1.16 -11.18
CA SER A 14 10.80 -0.44 -10.36
C SER A 14 10.44 1.03 -10.13
N PHE A 15 9.80 1.69 -11.09
CA PHE A 15 9.34 3.08 -10.94
C PHE A 15 8.25 3.18 -9.89
N TRP A 16 7.16 2.42 -10.03
CA TRP A 16 6.04 2.45 -9.09
C TRP A 16 6.44 2.08 -7.68
N ARG A 17 7.30 1.06 -7.52
CA ARG A 17 7.85 0.68 -6.22
C ARG A 17 8.71 1.79 -5.60
N GLY A 18 9.56 2.44 -6.40
CA GLY A 18 10.38 3.56 -5.93
C GLY A 18 9.50 4.73 -5.51
N PHE A 19 8.48 5.04 -6.31
CA PHE A 19 7.54 6.12 -6.07
C PHE A 19 6.70 5.91 -4.81
N THR A 20 6.13 4.72 -4.62
CA THR A 20 5.36 4.39 -3.40
C THR A 20 6.25 4.41 -2.16
N ASN A 21 7.46 3.86 -2.22
CA ASN A 21 8.41 3.91 -1.10
C ASN A 21 8.79 5.32 -0.72
N TYR A 22 9.11 6.16 -1.72
CA TYR A 22 9.42 7.57 -1.50
C TYR A 22 8.27 8.28 -0.78
N TRP A 23 7.04 8.10 -1.28
CA TRP A 23 5.86 8.71 -0.68
C TRP A 23 5.54 8.16 0.72
N SER A 24 5.71 6.86 0.95
CA SER A 24 5.56 6.26 2.28
C SER A 24 6.51 6.91 3.27
N VAL A 25 7.80 7.02 2.94
CA VAL A 25 8.80 7.66 3.81
C VAL A 25 8.44 9.13 4.07
N ALA A 26 8.09 9.88 3.02
CA ALA A 26 7.71 11.28 3.14
C ALA A 26 6.52 11.47 4.11
N VAL A 27 5.48 10.64 3.98
CA VAL A 27 4.30 10.69 4.86
C VAL A 27 4.65 10.26 6.27
N TYR A 28 5.44 9.21 6.47
CA TYR A 28 5.89 8.78 7.80
C TYR A 28 6.66 9.87 8.52
N THR A 29 7.64 10.48 7.84
CA THR A 29 8.42 11.59 8.40
C THR A 29 7.52 12.77 8.73
N LEU A 30 6.57 13.11 7.86
CA LEU A 30 5.64 14.22 8.09
C LEU A 30 4.74 13.97 9.31
N VAL A 31 4.21 12.76 9.46
CA VAL A 31 3.38 12.36 10.62
C VAL A 31 4.18 12.39 11.92
N VAL A 32 5.41 11.86 11.90
CA VAL A 32 6.30 11.91 13.08
C VAL A 32 6.65 13.35 13.43
N TRP A 33 6.88 14.20 12.44
CA TRP A 33 7.17 15.62 12.65
C TRP A 33 5.97 16.38 13.22
N ASP A 34 4.77 16.14 12.70
CA ASP A 34 3.54 16.72 13.23
C ASP A 34 3.30 16.32 14.69
N PHE A 35 3.62 15.07 15.04
CA PHE A 35 3.59 14.58 16.41
C PHE A 35 4.62 15.25 17.33
N ILE A 36 5.86 15.48 16.85
CA ILE A 36 6.90 16.17 17.63
C ILE A 36 6.51 17.63 17.87
N THR A 37 5.93 18.29 16.87
CA THR A 37 5.55 19.72 16.89
C THR A 37 4.15 19.99 17.45
N ASN A 38 3.45 18.98 17.97
CA ASN A 38 2.10 19.09 18.53
C ASN A 38 1.09 19.73 17.55
N ASN A 39 0.87 19.09 16.39
CA ASN A 39 -0.14 19.46 15.39
C ASN A 39 0.13 20.73 14.57
N MET A 40 1.35 21.26 14.58
CA MET A 40 1.70 22.45 13.79
C MET A 40 1.57 22.23 12.27
N LEU A 41 1.73 20.99 11.80
CA LEU A 41 1.65 20.62 10.38
C LEU A 41 0.30 20.00 10.00
N SER A 42 -0.65 19.92 10.93
CA SER A 42 -1.99 19.35 10.70
C SER A 42 -2.68 19.83 9.42
N PRO A 43 -2.57 21.12 8.99
CA PRO A 43 -3.18 21.58 7.75
C PRO A 43 -2.62 20.92 6.47
N ILE A 44 -1.37 20.46 6.51
CA ILE A 44 -0.65 19.88 5.35
C ILE A 44 -0.65 18.36 5.41
N VAL A 45 -0.58 17.79 6.62
CA VAL A 45 -0.58 16.34 6.87
C VAL A 45 -1.79 15.67 6.24
N GLY A 46 -2.99 16.23 6.41
CA GLY A 46 -4.23 15.68 5.87
C GLY A 46 -4.23 15.52 4.34
N PRO A 47 -4.03 16.61 3.57
CA PRO A 47 -3.92 16.55 2.11
C PRO A 47 -2.82 15.61 1.61
N VAL A 48 -1.65 15.61 2.25
CA VAL A 48 -0.53 14.71 1.89
C VAL A 48 -0.90 13.24 2.12
N ALA A 49 -1.57 12.93 3.23
CA ALA A 49 -2.04 11.58 3.52
C ALA A 49 -3.11 11.11 2.53
N ALA A 50 -4.01 12.00 2.10
CA ALA A 50 -5.00 11.68 1.06
C ALA A 50 -4.34 11.31 -0.28
N VAL A 51 -3.35 12.10 -0.73
CA VAL A 51 -2.57 11.80 -1.94
C VAL A 51 -1.85 10.46 -1.81
N TYR A 52 -1.28 10.19 -0.65
CA TYR A 52 -0.63 8.92 -0.35
C TYR A 52 -1.57 7.72 -0.50
N VAL A 53 -2.80 7.80 0.02
CA VAL A 53 -3.81 6.75 -0.14
C VAL A 53 -4.15 6.51 -1.61
N VAL A 54 -4.28 7.56 -2.41
CA VAL A 54 -4.53 7.44 -3.85
C VAL A 54 -3.38 6.71 -4.54
N ILE A 55 -2.14 7.08 -4.24
CA ILE A 55 -0.93 6.45 -4.81
C ILE A 55 -0.87 4.97 -4.44
N LEU A 56 -1.10 4.62 -3.18
CA LEU A 56 -1.16 3.22 -2.74
C LEU A 56 -2.28 2.44 -3.44
N THR A 57 -3.44 3.07 -3.61
CA THR A 57 -4.59 2.44 -4.27
C THR A 57 -4.25 2.12 -5.71
N ILE A 58 -3.70 3.07 -6.48
CA ILE A 58 -3.26 2.88 -7.86
C ILE A 58 -2.22 1.77 -7.94
N TYR A 59 -1.18 1.82 -7.09
CA TYR A 59 -0.14 0.81 -7.06
C TYR A 59 -0.70 -0.59 -6.77
N SER A 60 -1.61 -0.70 -5.81
CA SER A 60 -2.23 -1.98 -5.46
C SER A 60 -3.08 -2.51 -6.60
N ALA A 61 -3.86 -1.66 -7.26
CA ALA A 61 -4.69 -2.02 -8.40
C ALA A 61 -3.85 -2.50 -9.59
N GLU A 62 -2.76 -1.80 -9.93
CA GLU A 62 -1.86 -2.19 -11.02
C GLU A 62 -1.19 -3.54 -10.74
N LYS A 63 -0.73 -3.75 -9.50
CA LYS A 63 -0.15 -5.03 -9.07
C LYS A 63 -1.16 -6.17 -9.11
N GLU A 64 -2.41 -5.93 -8.74
CA GLU A 64 -3.47 -6.92 -8.87
C GLU A 64 -3.78 -7.20 -10.35
N PHE A 65 -3.87 -6.17 -11.18
CA PHE A 65 -4.12 -6.31 -12.62
C PHE A 65 -3.02 -7.13 -13.31
N GLU A 66 -1.75 -6.86 -13.01
CA GLU A 66 -0.62 -7.66 -13.50
C GLU A 66 -0.75 -9.15 -13.12
N ARG A 67 -1.21 -9.44 -11.90
CA ARG A 67 -1.40 -10.82 -11.41
C ARG A 67 -2.49 -11.54 -12.20
N TRP A 68 -3.62 -10.89 -12.44
CA TRP A 68 -4.73 -11.47 -13.19
C TRP A 68 -4.44 -11.62 -14.70
N GLN A 69 -3.43 -10.92 -15.22
CA GLN A 69 -2.99 -10.99 -16.62
C GLN A 69 -1.74 -11.89 -16.81
N ASP A 70 -1.38 -12.70 -15.82
CA ASP A 70 -0.22 -13.60 -15.82
C ASP A 70 1.14 -12.94 -16.11
N TYR A 71 1.25 -11.62 -15.96
CA TYR A 71 2.55 -10.96 -15.95
C TYR A 71 3.29 -11.43 -14.70
N HIS A 72 4.27 -12.33 -14.89
CA HIS A 72 5.10 -12.90 -13.82
C HIS A 72 5.96 -11.82 -13.14
N THR A 73 5.36 -11.00 -12.28
CA THR A 73 6.05 -10.00 -11.48
C THR A 73 6.36 -10.57 -10.09
N LYS A 74 7.61 -10.38 -9.68
CA LYS A 74 8.18 -10.86 -8.41
C LYS A 74 7.28 -10.54 -7.20
N ARG A 75 7.17 -11.52 -6.30
CA ARG A 75 6.42 -11.45 -5.04
C ARG A 75 7.08 -10.46 -4.07
N HIS A 76 6.45 -9.31 -3.84
CA HIS A 76 6.74 -8.49 -2.67
C HIS A 76 5.52 -8.45 -1.73
N PRO A 77 5.71 -8.74 -0.43
CA PRO A 77 4.61 -8.77 0.52
C PRO A 77 4.17 -7.34 0.87
N GLY A 78 2.91 -7.00 0.56
CA GLY A 78 2.29 -5.75 1.03
C GLY A 78 2.15 -5.68 2.55
N GLU A 79 2.41 -6.79 3.25
CA GLU A 79 2.38 -6.92 4.71
C GLU A 79 3.40 -6.00 5.40
N VAL A 80 4.53 -5.71 4.76
CA VAL A 80 5.56 -4.81 5.32
C VAL A 80 5.01 -3.39 5.47
N TYR A 81 4.27 -2.88 4.50
CA TYR A 81 3.67 -1.54 4.60
C TYR A 81 2.68 -1.46 5.76
N VAL A 82 1.85 -2.50 5.92
CA VAL A 82 0.89 -2.54 7.02
C VAL A 82 1.60 -2.64 8.36
N ALA A 83 2.61 -3.50 8.48
CA ALA A 83 3.38 -3.63 9.71
C ALA A 83 4.02 -2.30 10.13
N ILE A 84 4.64 -1.56 9.20
CA ILE A 84 5.22 -0.25 9.48
C ILE A 84 4.14 0.76 9.90
N TRP A 85 3.01 0.81 9.19
CA TRP A 85 1.89 1.67 9.56
C TRP A 85 1.32 1.33 10.94
N THR A 86 1.16 0.05 11.27
CA THR A 86 0.71 -0.41 12.58
C THR A 86 1.69 0.04 13.66
N VAL A 87 2.99 -0.18 13.47
CA VAL A 87 4.02 0.27 14.43
C VAL A 87 3.96 1.79 14.61
N LEU A 88 3.89 2.57 13.52
CA LEU A 88 3.79 4.03 13.59
C LEU A 88 2.55 4.47 14.36
N PHE A 89 1.37 3.96 14.00
CA PHE A 89 0.10 4.32 14.61
C PHE A 89 0.08 4.01 16.11
N PHE A 90 0.48 2.79 16.50
CA PHE A 90 0.54 2.40 17.91
C PHE A 90 1.61 3.17 18.68
N SER A 91 2.76 3.46 18.08
CA SER A 91 3.81 4.25 18.73
C SER A 91 3.34 5.66 19.10
N ILE A 92 2.58 6.31 18.21
CA ILE A 92 2.01 7.64 18.45
C ILE A 92 0.93 7.58 19.53
N LEU A 93 0.05 6.58 19.50
CA LEU A 93 -0.96 6.40 20.53
C LEU A 93 -0.33 6.18 21.91
N LEU A 94 0.62 5.24 22.01
CA LEU A 94 1.31 4.95 23.27
C LEU A 94 2.09 6.18 23.75
N ALA A 95 2.81 6.87 22.87
CA ALA A 95 3.54 8.07 23.25
C ALA A 95 2.59 9.19 23.73
N THR A 96 1.41 9.34 23.11
CA THR A 96 0.42 10.32 23.57
C THR A 96 -0.08 9.98 24.98
N LEU A 97 -0.32 8.71 25.28
CA LEU A 97 -0.75 8.23 26.61
C LEU A 97 0.33 8.33 27.68
N PHE A 98 1.58 7.99 27.37
CA PHE A 98 2.67 7.98 28.35
C PHE A 98 3.27 9.37 28.63
N PHE A 99 3.26 10.27 27.64
CA PHE A 99 3.86 11.61 27.77
C PHE A 99 2.83 12.72 27.98
N ASP A 100 1.54 12.39 28.14
CA ASP A 100 0.42 13.33 28.30
C ASP A 100 0.47 14.50 27.30
N LYS A 101 0.85 14.18 26.05
CA LYS A 101 1.04 15.18 25.01
C LYS A 101 -0.33 15.71 24.56
N PRO A 102 -0.49 17.02 24.32
CA PRO A 102 -1.72 17.60 23.77
C PRO A 102 -1.92 17.31 22.28
N TYR A 103 -1.33 16.23 21.76
CA TYR A 103 -1.41 15.86 20.36
C TYR A 103 -2.78 15.25 20.05
N ARG A 104 -3.46 15.81 19.06
CA ARG A 104 -4.71 15.28 18.52
C ARG A 104 -4.44 14.69 17.15
N MET A 105 -4.53 13.37 17.02
CA MET A 105 -4.28 12.73 15.74
C MET A 105 -5.32 13.21 14.69
N PRO A 106 -4.87 13.75 13.54
CA PRO A 106 -5.79 14.14 12.47
C PRO A 106 -6.61 12.94 11.98
N SER A 107 -7.89 13.16 11.67
CA SER A 107 -8.80 12.09 11.24
C SER A 107 -8.36 11.47 9.91
N GLU A 108 -7.64 12.22 9.08
CA GLU A 108 -7.05 11.79 7.83
C GLU A 108 -5.97 10.73 8.03
N ILE A 109 -5.20 10.79 9.12
CA ILE A 109 -4.20 9.77 9.45
C ILE A 109 -4.86 8.46 9.88
N ILE A 110 -5.93 8.55 10.67
CA ILE A 110 -6.76 7.40 11.04
C ILE A 110 -7.36 6.77 9.78
N SER A 111 -7.92 7.59 8.90
CA SER A 111 -8.52 7.16 7.63
C SER A 111 -7.50 6.50 6.70
N THR A 112 -6.28 7.03 6.67
CA THR A 112 -5.15 6.46 5.92
C THR A 112 -4.77 5.08 6.44
N TYR A 113 -4.70 4.90 7.76
CA TYR A 113 -4.43 3.59 8.35
C TYR A 113 -5.51 2.57 7.99
N ILE A 114 -6.79 2.96 8.08
CA ILE A 114 -7.92 2.12 7.67
C ILE A 114 -7.82 1.74 6.20
N ALA A 115 -7.48 2.69 5.31
CA ALA A 115 -7.30 2.42 3.89
C ALA A 115 -6.16 1.44 3.62
N VAL A 116 -5.02 1.56 4.32
CA VAL A 116 -3.88 0.63 4.22
C VAL A 116 -4.29 -0.79 4.62
N LEU A 117 -5.05 -0.94 5.70
CA LEU A 117 -5.61 -2.24 6.11
C LEU A 117 -6.59 -2.79 5.06
N GLY A 118 -7.46 -1.95 4.52
CA GLY A 118 -8.40 -2.30 3.47
C GLY A 118 -7.73 -2.80 2.20
N ILE A 119 -6.68 -2.10 1.74
CA ILE A 119 -5.88 -2.50 0.59
C ILE A 119 -5.25 -3.87 0.84
N LEU A 120 -4.66 -4.10 2.02
CA LEU A 120 -4.07 -5.41 2.34
C LEU A 120 -5.13 -6.52 2.34
N ALA A 121 -6.29 -6.29 2.95
CA ALA A 121 -7.38 -7.25 2.99
C ALA A 121 -7.86 -7.60 1.58
N LEU A 122 -8.04 -6.59 0.73
CA LEU A 122 -8.45 -6.75 -0.67
C LEU A 122 -7.41 -7.53 -1.47
N THR A 123 -6.13 -7.16 -1.38
CA THR A 123 -5.02 -7.87 -2.05
C THR A 123 -4.92 -9.32 -1.57
N LYS A 124 -5.08 -9.59 -0.26
CA LYS A 124 -5.08 -10.97 0.28
C LYS A 124 -6.24 -11.79 -0.28
N LYS A 125 -7.45 -11.22 -0.32
CA LYS A 125 -8.62 -11.90 -0.88
C LYS A 125 -8.51 -12.13 -2.39
N SER A 126 -8.06 -11.13 -3.14
CA SER A 126 -7.79 -11.25 -4.59
C SER A 126 -6.77 -12.36 -4.87
N LYS A 127 -5.69 -12.43 -4.08
CA LYS A 127 -4.69 -13.51 -4.20
C LYS A 127 -5.28 -14.90 -3.94
N ALA A 128 -6.10 -15.04 -2.90
CA ALA A 128 -6.76 -16.32 -2.59
C ALA A 128 -7.67 -16.76 -3.76
N LEU A 129 -8.49 -15.86 -4.29
CA LEU A 129 -9.36 -16.13 -5.44
C LEU A 129 -8.58 -16.48 -6.71
N TYR A 130 -7.46 -15.79 -6.97
CA TYR A 130 -6.60 -16.11 -8.10
C TYR A 130 -6.00 -17.52 -7.95
N GLN A 131 -5.59 -17.92 -6.75
CA GLN A 131 -5.07 -19.28 -6.48
C GLN A 131 -6.15 -20.36 -6.62
N GLU A 132 -7.41 -20.06 -6.28
CA GLU A 132 -8.55 -20.97 -6.51
C GLU A 132 -8.87 -21.13 -8.00
N LYS A 133 -8.80 -20.04 -8.79
CA LYS A 133 -9.09 -20.05 -10.23
C LYS A 133 -7.93 -20.51 -11.11
N CYS A 134 -6.70 -20.34 -10.65
CA CYS A 134 -5.48 -20.87 -11.27
C CYS A 134 -4.80 -21.82 -10.27
N PRO A 135 -5.41 -22.99 -10.00
CA PRO A 135 -4.91 -23.97 -9.04
C PRO A 135 -3.72 -24.69 -9.66
N SER A 136 -2.58 -24.01 -9.82
CA SER A 136 -1.48 -24.40 -10.69
C SER A 136 -1.91 -24.59 -12.16
N SER A 137 -0.98 -24.37 -13.09
CA SER A 137 -1.10 -24.88 -14.45
C SER A 137 -1.77 -26.26 -14.51
N GLU A 138 -2.47 -26.54 -15.61
CA GLU A 138 -2.76 -27.86 -16.20
C GLU A 138 -1.50 -28.77 -16.37
N LEU A 139 -0.52 -28.76 -15.45
CA LEU A 139 0.78 -29.45 -15.53
C LEU A 139 1.08 -30.32 -14.28
N HIS A 140 0.07 -30.62 -13.47
CA HIS A 140 -0.07 -32.02 -13.05
C HIS A 140 -0.80 -32.85 -14.13
N GLU A 141 -1.36 -32.23 -15.18
CA GLU A 141 -2.04 -32.95 -16.27
C GLU A 141 -1.07 -33.63 -17.27
N SER A 142 0.23 -33.34 -17.23
CA SER A 142 1.25 -33.92 -18.14
C SER A 142 2.41 -34.65 -17.46
N ALA A 143 2.52 -34.65 -16.13
CA ALA A 143 3.52 -35.44 -15.40
C ALA A 143 3.04 -36.87 -15.03
N GLN A 144 1.80 -37.22 -15.38
CA GLN A 144 1.22 -38.56 -15.17
C GLN A 144 0.56 -39.16 -16.41
N LYS A 145 0.76 -38.55 -17.59
CA LYS A 145 0.56 -39.26 -18.86
C LYS A 145 1.81 -40.05 -19.22
#